data_AF-A0A348ZZZ2-F1
#
_entry.id   AF-A0A348ZZZ2-F1
#
_cell.length_a   1.000
_cell.length_b   1.000
_cell.length_c   1.000
_cell.angle_alpha   90.00
_cell.angle_beta   90.00
_cell.angle_gamma   90.00
#
_symmetry.space_group_name_H-M   'P 1'
#
loop_
_entity.id
_entity.type
_entity.pdbx_description
1 polymer ?
#
loop_
_entity_poly.entity_id
_entity_poly.type
_entity_poly.pdbx_seq_one_letter_code
_entity_poly.pdbx_strand_id
1 'polypeptide(L)'
;MRTTLHLRFPGIRSVLLKHFSRIADHRDRERIDHELKDVCMGALAMFCFQDPSLLQFQKRTKAPILGANLLNLWSIESVPSDTQMRTVMDEVDSSELEGLFTTFFRLLQRGKHLEPYRVLGRYYLCVINGGEYFSSDHIGCPFCLRRKVKKKQGGVLQFSQQIVQAAFPYFRLASYMWGSGSGRMDAERGVKGKVLAGSTRRRGLIGNC
;
A
#
# COMPACT_ATOMS: atom_id res chain seq x y z
N MET A 1 -4.55 5.62 -25.29
CA MET A 1 -4.01 6.29 -24.07
C MET A 1 -2.50 6.46 -24.25
N ARG A 2 -1.98 7.69 -24.34
CA ARG A 2 -0.53 7.93 -24.32
C ARG A 2 -0.07 7.88 -22.86
N THR A 3 0.61 6.80 -22.45
CA THR A 3 1.16 6.71 -21.10
C THR A 3 2.24 7.77 -20.92
N THR A 4 1.99 8.75 -20.04
CA THR A 4 2.98 9.79 -19.73
C THR A 4 4.24 9.15 -19.13
N LEU A 5 5.42 9.64 -19.50
CA LEU A 5 6.71 9.09 -19.05
C LEU A 5 6.79 8.96 -17.52
N HIS A 6 6.17 9.91 -16.81
CA HIS A 6 6.13 9.98 -15.34
C HIS A 6 5.33 8.86 -14.66
N LEU A 7 4.42 8.19 -15.37
CA LEU A 7 3.59 7.10 -14.82
C LEU A 7 4.07 5.70 -15.23
N ARG A 8 5.16 5.61 -15.99
CA ARG A 8 5.89 4.35 -16.16
C ARG A 8 6.75 4.08 -14.92
N PHE A 9 7.13 2.83 -14.72
CA PHE A 9 7.93 2.43 -13.56
C PHE A 9 9.18 3.31 -13.33
N PRO A 10 10.02 3.64 -14.33
CA PRO A 10 11.17 4.54 -14.11
C PRO A 10 10.76 5.95 -13.65
N GLY A 11 9.63 6.47 -14.14
CA GLY A 11 9.08 7.76 -13.74
C GLY A 11 8.57 7.76 -12.30
N ILE A 12 7.82 6.72 -11.93
CA ILE A 12 7.33 6.49 -10.56
C ILE A 12 8.52 6.37 -9.60
N ARG A 13 9.51 5.55 -9.95
CA ARG A 13 10.75 5.36 -9.19
C ARG A 13 11.49 6.68 -8.99
N SER A 14 11.63 7.50 -10.03
CA SER A 14 12.27 8.82 -9.93
C SER A 14 11.53 9.78 -8.99
N VAL A 15 10.19 9.77 -9.00
CA VAL A 15 9.37 10.57 -8.07
C VAL A 15 9.60 10.12 -6.62
N LEU A 16 9.59 8.81 -6.37
CA LEU A 16 9.83 8.24 -5.05
C LEU A 16 11.22 8.58 -4.52
N LEU A 17 12.27 8.36 -5.32
CA LEU A 17 13.65 8.69 -4.95
C LEU A 17 13.80 10.17 -4.61
N LYS A 18 13.25 11.06 -5.44
CA LYS A 18 13.29 12.51 -5.20
C LYS A 18 12.56 12.88 -3.92
N HIS A 19 11.48 12.20 -3.59
CA HIS A 19 10.73 12.45 -2.36
C HIS A 19 11.51 11.96 -1.15
N PHE A 20 11.96 10.70 -1.14
CA PHE A 20 12.69 10.13 -0.01
C PHE A 20 14.03 10.83 0.26
N SER A 21 14.70 11.34 -0.79
CA SER A 21 15.94 12.13 -0.62
C SER A 21 15.72 13.48 0.07
N ARG A 22 14.47 13.92 0.24
CA ARG A 22 14.13 15.19 0.93
C ARG A 22 13.74 14.98 2.38
N ILE A 23 13.48 13.74 2.79
CA ILE A 23 13.18 13.42 4.18
C ILE A 23 14.47 13.60 4.97
N ALA A 24 14.40 14.38 6.05
CA ALA A 24 15.55 14.58 6.92
C ALA A 24 15.90 13.27 7.62
N ASP A 25 17.17 12.89 7.61
CA ASP A 25 17.65 11.73 8.35
C ASP A 25 17.71 12.09 9.84
N HIS A 26 16.93 11.39 10.66
CA HIS A 26 16.84 11.60 12.10
C HIS A 26 18.05 11.04 12.85
N ARG A 27 18.88 10.23 12.18
CA ARG A 27 20.01 9.51 12.78
C ARG A 27 21.26 10.38 12.80
N ASP A 28 22.17 10.07 13.74
CA ASP A 28 23.51 10.66 13.76
C ASP A 28 24.26 10.31 12.47
N ARG A 29 24.88 11.32 11.84
CA ARG A 29 25.57 11.15 10.54
C ARG A 29 26.65 10.07 10.56
N GLU A 30 27.32 9.88 11.69
CA GLU A 30 28.37 8.86 11.85
C GLU A 30 27.82 7.42 11.93
N ARG A 31 26.52 7.25 12.11
CA ARG A 31 25.84 5.95 12.23
C ARG A 31 25.02 5.60 10.98
N ILE A 32 25.19 6.33 9.89
CA ILE A 32 24.48 6.11 8.63
C ILE A 32 25.33 5.21 7.72
N ASP A 33 25.07 3.92 7.75
CA ASP A 33 25.64 2.96 6.78
C ASP A 33 24.83 2.93 5.46
N HIS A 34 23.53 3.24 5.55
CA HIS A 34 22.58 3.21 4.45
C HIS A 34 21.76 4.50 4.47
N GLU A 35 21.80 5.25 3.38
CA GLU A 35 21.00 6.49 3.25
C GLU A 35 19.51 6.22 3.43
N LEU A 36 18.78 7.14 4.08
CA LEU A 36 17.36 6.96 4.33
C LEU A 36 16.55 6.67 3.04
N LYS A 37 16.92 7.31 1.92
CA LYS A 37 16.28 7.08 0.62
C LYS A 37 16.35 5.60 0.20
N ASP A 38 17.48 4.95 0.46
CA ASP A 38 17.75 3.56 0.08
C ASP A 38 17.02 2.60 1.01
N VAL A 39 16.96 2.93 2.30
CA VAL A 39 16.14 2.19 3.28
C VAL A 39 14.67 2.20 2.87
N CYS A 40 14.10 3.38 2.56
CA CYS A 40 12.71 3.52 2.13
C CYS A 40 12.43 2.80 0.80
N MET A 41 13.32 2.95 -0.18
CA MET A 41 13.20 2.27 -1.47
C MET A 41 13.32 0.75 -1.32
N GLY A 42 14.20 0.27 -0.43
CA GLY A 42 14.37 -1.15 -0.13
C GLY A 42 13.14 -1.76 0.52
N ALA A 43 12.56 -1.05 1.49
CA ALA A 43 11.29 -1.46 2.11
C ALA A 43 10.16 -1.54 1.06
N LEU A 44 10.04 -0.53 0.19
CA LEU A 44 9.06 -0.54 -0.88
C LEU A 44 9.30 -1.68 -1.89
N ALA A 45 10.54 -1.91 -2.28
CA ALA A 45 10.92 -2.99 -3.18
C ALA A 45 10.49 -4.34 -2.60
N MET A 46 10.78 -4.60 -1.33
CA MET A 46 10.33 -5.81 -0.64
C MET A 46 8.81 -6.00 -0.74
N PHE A 47 8.03 -4.96 -0.44
CA PHE A 47 6.56 -5.03 -0.55
C PHE A 47 6.11 -5.35 -1.98
N CYS A 48 6.75 -4.78 -2.99
CA CYS A 48 6.42 -5.05 -4.39
C CYS A 48 6.81 -6.45 -4.86
N PHE A 49 7.90 -7.01 -4.34
CA PHE A 49 8.30 -8.40 -4.63
C PHE A 49 7.50 -9.44 -3.85
N GLN A 50 6.69 -9.02 -2.88
CA GLN A 50 5.89 -9.89 -2.02
C GLN A 50 6.75 -10.96 -1.35
N ASP A 51 7.96 -10.60 -0.92
CA ASP A 51 8.82 -11.51 -0.18
C ASP A 51 8.15 -11.89 1.15
N PRO A 52 8.24 -13.17 1.57
CA PRO A 52 7.53 -13.66 2.75
C PRO A 52 8.10 -13.09 4.07
N SER A 53 9.30 -12.51 4.04
CA SER A 53 9.89 -11.76 5.15
C SER A 53 11.05 -10.87 4.69
N LEU A 54 11.40 -9.89 5.53
CA LEU A 54 12.58 -9.03 5.36
C LEU A 54 13.88 -9.83 5.26
N LEU A 55 14.00 -10.90 6.04
CA LEU A 55 15.16 -11.80 5.97
C LEU A 55 15.29 -12.49 4.59
N GLN A 56 14.16 -12.90 3.99
CA GLN A 56 14.20 -13.54 2.67
C GLN A 56 14.53 -12.53 1.56
N PHE A 57 14.00 -11.31 1.67
CA PHE A 57 14.41 -10.21 0.80
C PHE A 57 15.91 -9.92 0.88
N GLN A 58 16.50 -9.95 2.08
CA GLN A 58 17.96 -9.82 2.25
C GLN A 58 18.77 -10.96 1.66
N LYS A 59 18.31 -12.20 1.80
CA LYS A 59 18.99 -13.34 1.15
C LYS A 59 18.97 -13.18 -0.37
N ARG A 60 17.85 -12.70 -0.93
CA ARG A 60 17.70 -12.41 -2.36
C ARG A 60 18.66 -11.31 -2.83
N THR A 61 18.78 -10.22 -2.07
CA THR A 61 19.66 -9.09 -2.44
C THR A 61 21.15 -9.43 -2.35
N LYS A 62 21.52 -10.45 -1.56
CA LYS A 62 22.90 -10.97 -1.49
C LYS A 62 23.25 -11.93 -2.64
N ALA A 63 22.27 -12.40 -3.43
CA ALA A 63 22.55 -13.26 -4.57
C ALA A 63 23.24 -12.45 -5.69
N PRO A 64 24.36 -12.90 -6.28
CA PRO A 64 25.20 -12.06 -7.14
C PRO A 64 24.46 -11.41 -8.33
N ILE A 65 23.68 -12.20 -9.08
CA ILE A 65 22.98 -11.71 -10.28
C ILE A 65 21.64 -11.08 -9.92
N LEU A 66 20.84 -11.79 -9.12
CA LEU A 66 19.48 -11.35 -8.77
C LEU A 66 19.49 -10.11 -7.88
N GLY A 67 20.45 -10.01 -6.96
CA GLY A 67 20.66 -8.87 -6.10
C GLY A 67 21.08 -7.63 -6.87
N ALA A 68 22.10 -7.73 -7.73
CA ALA A 68 22.54 -6.62 -8.57
C ALA A 68 21.40 -6.10 -9.47
N ASN A 69 20.61 -7.00 -10.05
CA ASN A 69 19.45 -6.62 -10.86
C ASN A 69 18.37 -5.91 -10.03
N LEU A 70 18.12 -6.36 -8.80
CA LEU A 70 17.14 -5.76 -7.91
C LEU A 70 17.56 -4.35 -7.50
N LEU A 71 18.81 -4.18 -7.07
CA LEU A 71 19.38 -2.88 -6.70
C LEU A 71 19.33 -1.91 -7.88
N ASN A 72 19.72 -2.34 -9.08
CA ASN A 72 19.63 -1.53 -10.29
C ASN A 72 18.18 -1.19 -10.69
N LEU A 73 17.25 -2.15 -10.56
CA LEU A 73 15.84 -1.95 -10.87
C LEU A 73 15.19 -0.94 -9.92
N TRP A 74 15.61 -0.89 -8.67
CA TRP A 74 15.07 0.06 -7.69
C TRP A 74 15.93 1.30 -7.49
N SER A 75 17.10 1.37 -8.14
CA SER A 75 18.09 2.44 -7.97
C SER A 75 18.47 2.64 -6.50
N ILE A 76 18.80 1.53 -5.86
CA ILE A 76 19.24 1.43 -4.46
C ILE A 76 20.71 1.02 -4.49
N GLU A 77 21.55 1.64 -3.68
CA GLU A 77 22.97 1.29 -3.59
C GLU A 77 23.17 0.13 -2.61
N SER A 78 22.41 0.11 -1.52
CA SER A 78 22.53 -0.90 -0.49
C SER A 78 21.23 -1.13 0.29
N VAL A 79 21.06 -2.33 0.84
CA VAL A 79 19.87 -2.71 1.62
C VAL A 79 20.30 -3.03 3.06
N PRO A 80 19.74 -2.36 4.08
CA PRO A 80 20.08 -2.61 5.48
C PRO A 80 19.63 -3.99 5.95
N SER A 81 20.11 -4.40 7.14
CA SER A 81 19.62 -5.58 7.86
C SER A 81 18.15 -5.45 8.30
N ASP A 82 17.48 -6.55 8.67
CA ASP A 82 16.02 -6.57 8.94
C ASP A 82 15.72 -5.68 10.13
N THR A 83 16.50 -5.86 11.19
CA THR A 83 16.47 -5.04 12.40
C THR A 83 16.72 -3.58 12.07
N GLN A 84 17.78 -3.26 11.32
CA GLN A 84 18.11 -1.88 11.00
C GLN A 84 17.03 -1.23 10.12
N MET A 85 16.47 -1.94 9.14
CA MET A 85 15.37 -1.42 8.32
C MET A 85 14.16 -1.06 9.18
N ARG A 86 13.78 -1.93 10.12
CA ARG A 86 12.65 -1.68 11.04
C ARG A 86 12.92 -0.47 11.93
N THR A 87 14.06 -0.45 12.62
CA THR A 87 14.43 0.65 13.52
C THR A 87 14.43 2.00 12.81
N VAL A 88 15.02 2.08 11.61
CA VAL A 88 15.06 3.33 10.84
C VAL A 88 13.67 3.74 10.36
N MET A 89 12.87 2.79 9.86
CA MET A 89 11.54 3.11 9.31
C MET A 89 10.51 3.44 10.40
N ASP A 90 10.63 2.86 11.59
CA ASP A 90 9.71 3.11 12.72
C ASP A 90 9.82 4.56 13.22
N GLU A 91 10.96 5.22 13.01
CA GLU A 91 11.21 6.62 13.40
C GLU A 91 10.84 7.64 12.29
N VAL A 92 10.48 7.18 11.09
CA VAL A 92 10.00 8.09 10.02
C VAL A 92 8.55 8.45 10.28
N ASP A 93 8.28 9.74 10.52
CA ASP A 93 6.91 10.23 10.70
C ASP A 93 6.07 9.97 9.44
N SER A 94 4.89 9.37 9.63
CA SER A 94 3.96 9.07 8.53
C SER A 94 3.55 10.29 7.69
N SER A 95 3.56 11.50 8.27
CA SER A 95 3.26 12.75 7.57
C SER A 95 4.26 13.06 6.46
N GLU A 96 5.50 12.58 6.58
CA GLU A 96 6.52 12.68 5.52
C GLU A 96 6.10 11.96 4.24
N LEU A 97 5.20 10.96 4.33
CA LEU A 97 4.73 10.17 3.19
C LEU A 97 3.46 10.76 2.53
N GLU A 98 2.72 11.63 3.21
CA GLU A 98 1.43 12.15 2.72
C GLU A 98 1.55 12.87 1.37
N GLY A 99 2.65 13.59 1.17
CA GLY A 99 2.93 14.33 -0.06
C GLY A 99 3.02 13.45 -1.32
N LEU A 100 3.37 12.17 -1.17
CA LEU A 100 3.45 11.22 -2.29
C LEU A 100 2.09 10.96 -2.91
N PHE A 101 1.05 10.74 -2.10
CA PHE A 101 -0.31 10.49 -2.59
C PHE A 101 -0.81 11.66 -3.44
N THR A 102 -0.63 12.88 -2.95
CA THR A 102 -0.98 14.10 -3.67
C THR A 102 -0.19 14.23 -4.97
N THR A 103 1.11 13.90 -4.95
CA THR A 103 1.97 13.94 -6.13
C THR A 103 1.48 12.98 -7.21
N PHE A 104 1.24 11.72 -6.87
CA PHE A 104 0.74 10.73 -7.82
C PHE A 104 -0.66 11.05 -8.32
N PHE A 105 -1.55 11.52 -7.44
CA PHE A 105 -2.88 11.96 -7.83
C PHE A 105 -2.82 13.07 -8.89
N ARG A 106 -1.97 14.09 -8.70
CA ARG A 106 -1.77 15.16 -9.70
C ARG A 106 -1.20 14.64 -11.02
N LEU A 107 -0.26 13.69 -10.98
CA LEU A 107 0.30 13.07 -12.20
C LEU A 107 -0.78 12.31 -12.98
N LEU A 108 -1.63 11.55 -12.29
CA LEU A 108 -2.76 10.84 -12.89
C LEU A 108 -3.79 11.82 -13.49
N GLN A 109 -4.09 12.91 -12.78
CA GLN A 109 -5.02 13.94 -13.26
C GLN A 109 -4.50 14.65 -14.52
N ARG A 110 -3.23 15.09 -14.51
CA ARG A 110 -2.59 15.76 -15.66
C ARG A 110 -2.48 14.84 -16.87
N GLY A 111 -2.18 13.55 -16.65
CA GLY A 111 -2.16 12.55 -17.70
C GLY A 111 -3.54 12.10 -18.18
N LYS A 112 -4.62 12.71 -17.68
CA LYS A 112 -6.02 12.35 -18.00
C LYS A 112 -6.38 10.90 -17.66
N HIS A 113 -5.60 10.24 -16.82
CA HIS A 113 -5.85 8.86 -16.39
C HIS A 113 -7.04 8.74 -15.44
N LEU A 114 -7.42 9.84 -14.80
CA LEU A 114 -8.61 9.91 -13.95
C LEU A 114 -9.89 10.24 -14.73
N GLU A 115 -9.84 10.73 -15.98
CA GLU A 115 -11.07 11.08 -16.73
C GLU A 115 -12.09 9.92 -16.83
N PRO A 116 -11.68 8.66 -17.09
CA PRO A 116 -12.60 7.53 -17.13
C PRO A 116 -13.28 7.21 -15.80
N TYR A 117 -12.75 7.71 -14.68
CA TYR A 117 -13.28 7.48 -13.33
C TYR A 117 -14.31 8.55 -12.92
N ARG A 118 -14.62 9.52 -13.81
CA ARG A 118 -15.61 10.56 -13.52
C ARG A 118 -17.03 10.04 -13.60
N VAL A 119 -17.84 10.44 -12.63
CA VAL A 119 -19.28 10.19 -12.54
C VAL A 119 -20.01 11.55 -12.64
N LEU A 120 -21.16 11.57 -13.33
CA LEU A 120 -21.91 12.80 -13.65
C LEU A 120 -21.03 13.89 -14.30
N GLY A 121 -20.07 13.48 -15.14
CA GLY A 121 -19.19 14.37 -15.91
C GLY A 121 -18.11 15.13 -15.13
N ARG A 122 -18.24 15.29 -13.80
CA ARG A 122 -17.31 16.13 -13.00
C ARG A 122 -16.89 15.58 -11.64
N TYR A 123 -17.56 14.56 -11.11
CA TYR A 123 -17.27 14.05 -9.76
C TYR A 123 -16.45 12.77 -9.82
N TYR A 124 -15.73 12.47 -8.74
CA TYR A 124 -15.15 11.15 -8.50
C TYR A 124 -15.95 10.44 -7.43
N LEU A 125 -16.40 9.21 -7.68
CA LEU A 125 -16.91 8.40 -6.58
C LEU A 125 -15.71 7.91 -5.77
N CYS A 126 -15.71 8.18 -4.48
CA CYS A 126 -14.73 7.64 -3.54
C CYS A 126 -15.43 6.61 -2.67
N VAL A 127 -15.05 5.34 -2.82
CA VAL A 127 -15.54 4.27 -1.94
C VAL A 127 -14.52 4.12 -0.82
N ILE A 128 -14.99 4.25 0.41
CA ILE A 128 -14.18 4.11 1.61
C ILE A 128 -14.62 2.83 2.29
N ASN A 129 -13.68 1.92 2.49
CA ASN A 129 -13.89 0.70 3.26
C ASN A 129 -12.95 0.70 4.48
N GLY A 130 -13.46 0.25 5.62
CA GLY A 130 -12.70 0.14 6.86
C GLY A 130 -12.83 -1.25 7.46
N GLY A 131 -11.80 -1.72 8.13
CA GLY A 131 -11.83 -3.00 8.85
C GLY A 131 -10.89 -3.01 10.05
N GLU A 132 -11.14 -3.93 10.97
CA GLU A 132 -10.25 -4.14 12.11
C GLU A 132 -9.02 -4.94 11.65
N TYR A 133 -7.85 -4.34 11.81
CA TYR A 133 -6.57 -4.99 11.48
C TYR A 133 -6.02 -5.77 12.68
N PHE A 134 -6.16 -5.20 13.88
CA PHE A 134 -5.64 -5.77 15.12
C PHE A 134 -6.61 -5.53 16.27
N SER A 135 -6.75 -6.52 17.15
CA SER A 135 -7.40 -6.34 18.44
C SER A 135 -6.73 -7.16 19.54
N SER A 136 -6.67 -6.59 20.73
CA SER A 136 -6.12 -7.24 21.93
C SER A 136 -6.75 -6.64 23.17
N ASP A 137 -6.87 -7.44 24.22
CA ASP A 137 -7.23 -7.01 25.58
C ASP A 137 -6.02 -6.80 26.49
N HIS A 138 -4.82 -7.13 26.01
CA HIS A 138 -3.59 -7.04 26.78
C HIS A 138 -2.59 -6.02 26.21
N ILE A 139 -2.55 -5.88 24.89
CA ILE A 139 -1.57 -5.05 24.18
C ILE A 139 -2.28 -3.86 23.56
N GLY A 140 -1.88 -2.65 23.94
CA GLY A 140 -2.43 -1.40 23.42
C GLY A 140 -1.37 -0.32 23.29
N CYS A 141 -1.63 0.67 22.43
CA CYS A 141 -0.82 1.87 22.30
C CYS A 141 -1.69 3.14 22.49
N PRO A 142 -1.08 4.33 22.62
CA PRO A 142 -1.82 5.59 22.74
C PRO A 142 -2.81 5.85 21.60
N PHE A 143 -2.53 5.31 20.41
CA PHE A 143 -3.33 5.48 19.19
C PHE A 143 -4.38 4.39 18.96
N CYS A 144 -4.48 3.39 19.83
CA CYS A 144 -5.52 2.36 19.71
C CYS A 144 -6.91 2.92 20.05
N LEU A 145 -7.91 2.49 19.28
CA LEU A 145 -9.30 2.62 19.68
C LEU A 145 -9.54 1.77 20.93
N ARG A 146 -10.36 2.27 21.86
CA ARG A 146 -10.62 1.61 23.14
C ARG A 146 -12.12 1.39 23.29
N ARG A 147 -12.52 0.14 23.57
CA ARG A 147 -13.92 -0.19 23.88
C ARG A 147 -14.03 -1.18 25.02
N LYS A 148 -15.07 -1.05 25.84
CA LYS A 148 -15.37 -2.06 26.87
C LYS A 148 -16.16 -3.20 26.23
N VAL A 149 -15.67 -4.42 26.36
CA VAL A 149 -16.36 -5.63 25.87
C VAL A 149 -16.76 -6.52 27.04
N LYS A 150 -17.96 -7.11 26.98
CA LYS A 150 -18.40 -8.10 27.96
C LYS A 150 -17.78 -9.45 27.63
N LYS A 151 -17.01 -10.03 28.56
CA LYS A 151 -16.54 -11.41 28.52
C LYS A 151 -17.19 -12.23 29.64
N LYS A 152 -17.01 -13.55 29.61
CA LYS A 152 -17.58 -14.48 30.62
C LYS A 152 -17.16 -14.13 32.06
N GLN A 153 -15.99 -13.51 32.24
CA GLN A 153 -15.42 -13.14 33.55
C GLN A 153 -15.63 -11.67 33.93
N GLY A 154 -16.44 -10.91 33.18
CA GLY A 154 -16.66 -9.48 33.41
C GLY A 154 -16.28 -8.61 32.21
N GLY A 155 -16.42 -7.28 32.36
CA GLY A 155 -16.09 -6.31 31.33
C GLY A 155 -14.57 -6.10 31.21
N VAL A 156 -14.01 -6.25 30.00
CA VAL A 156 -12.58 -6.06 29.73
C VAL A 156 -12.40 -4.88 28.77
N LEU A 157 -11.34 -4.09 28.96
CA LEU A 157 -10.96 -3.04 28.02
C LEU A 157 -10.26 -3.69 26.82
N GLN A 158 -10.81 -3.52 25.63
CA GLN A 158 -10.22 -3.99 24.39
C GLN A 158 -9.62 -2.81 23.63
N PHE A 159 -8.40 -3.00 23.16
CA PHE A 159 -7.69 -2.14 22.24
C PHE A 159 -7.85 -2.69 20.83
N SER A 160 -8.12 -1.82 19.85
CA SER A 160 -8.09 -2.22 18.45
C SER A 160 -7.51 -1.14 17.55
N GLN A 161 -7.00 -1.58 16.41
CA GLN A 161 -6.54 -0.73 15.32
C GLN A 161 -7.37 -1.03 14.08
N GLN A 162 -7.82 0.03 13.42
CA GLN A 162 -8.59 -0.06 12.18
C GLN A 162 -7.69 0.34 11.03
N ILE A 163 -7.87 -0.31 9.88
CA ILE A 163 -7.31 0.10 8.61
C ILE A 163 -8.44 0.65 7.74
N VAL A 164 -8.20 1.78 7.10
CA VAL A 164 -9.14 2.41 6.17
C VAL A 164 -8.49 2.50 4.80
N GLN A 165 -9.23 2.10 3.78
CA GLN A 165 -8.81 2.17 2.39
C GLN A 165 -9.85 2.95 1.58
N ALA A 166 -9.36 3.93 0.82
CA ALA A 166 -10.15 4.65 -0.18
C ALA A 166 -9.79 4.15 -1.59
N ALA A 167 -10.81 4.00 -2.44
CA ALA A 167 -10.62 3.61 -3.84
C ALA A 167 -11.51 4.44 -4.78
N PHE A 168 -11.00 4.71 -5.98
CA PHE A 168 -11.77 5.25 -7.09
C PHE A 168 -12.26 4.08 -7.97
N PRO A 169 -13.52 3.63 -7.85
CA PRO A 169 -14.06 2.62 -8.73
C PRO A 169 -14.18 3.14 -10.17
N TYR A 170 -13.80 2.30 -11.12
CA TYR A 170 -14.10 2.53 -12.53
C TYR A 170 -15.46 1.90 -12.86
N PHE A 171 -16.47 2.73 -13.09
CA PHE A 171 -17.77 2.27 -13.58
C PHE A 171 -17.75 2.24 -15.09
N ARG A 172 -17.62 1.05 -15.66
CA ARG A 172 -18.05 0.86 -17.05
C ARG A 172 -19.57 0.78 -17.02
N LEU A 173 -20.25 1.91 -17.25
CA LEU A 173 -21.66 1.89 -17.60
C LEU A 173 -21.78 1.09 -18.91
N ALA A 174 -22.07 -0.21 -18.79
CA ALA A 174 -22.64 -0.93 -19.91
C ALA A 174 -24.02 -0.32 -20.13
N SER A 175 -24.38 -0.02 -21.38
CA SER A 175 -25.63 0.66 -21.79
C SER A 175 -26.95 -0.04 -21.40
N TYR A 176 -26.95 -0.94 -20.42
CA TYR A 176 -28.11 -1.70 -19.95
C TYR A 176 -29.04 -0.91 -19.02
N MET A 177 -28.78 0.36 -18.73
CA MET A 177 -29.54 1.14 -17.75
C MET A 177 -30.65 2.04 -18.32
N TRP A 178 -30.96 1.95 -19.62
CA TRP A 178 -32.14 2.65 -20.16
C TRP A 178 -32.91 1.81 -21.19
N GLY A 179 -33.24 0.57 -20.83
CA GLY A 179 -34.37 -0.12 -21.43
C GLY A 179 -35.63 0.29 -20.69
N SER A 180 -36.47 1.13 -21.32
CA SER A 180 -37.81 1.47 -20.87
C SER A 180 -38.66 0.20 -20.73
N GLY A 181 -38.75 -0.34 -19.52
CA GLY A 181 -39.57 -1.51 -19.21
C GLY A 181 -39.89 -1.55 -17.73
N SER A 182 -41.15 -1.32 -17.40
CA SER A 182 -41.72 -1.44 -16.06
C SER A 182 -41.56 -2.88 -15.54
N GLY A 183 -40.50 -3.14 -14.79
CA GLY A 183 -40.30 -4.38 -14.06
C GLY A 183 -39.41 -4.12 -12.86
N ARG A 184 -39.89 -4.44 -11.65
CA ARG A 184 -39.06 -4.43 -10.44
C ARG A 184 -37.84 -5.33 -10.69
N MET A 185 -36.64 -4.78 -10.56
CA MET A 185 -35.39 -5.53 -10.63
C MET A 185 -34.74 -5.58 -9.26
N ASP A 186 -34.61 -6.81 -8.74
CA ASP A 186 -33.88 -7.14 -7.52
C ASP A 186 -32.38 -6.84 -7.68
N ALA A 187 -31.80 -6.20 -6.66
CA ALA A 187 -30.47 -5.58 -6.68
C ALA A 187 -29.26 -6.54 -6.58
N GLU A 188 -29.42 -7.85 -6.83
CA GLU A 188 -28.39 -8.84 -6.49
C GLU A 188 -27.59 -9.45 -7.66
N ARG A 189 -27.78 -9.02 -8.92
CA ARG A 189 -27.03 -9.62 -10.03
C ARG A 189 -26.30 -8.58 -10.87
N GLY A 190 -24.99 -8.41 -10.61
CA GLY A 190 -24.15 -7.72 -11.58
C GLY A 190 -22.81 -7.14 -11.14
N VAL A 191 -22.26 -7.43 -9.96
CA VAL A 191 -20.90 -6.97 -9.61
C VAL A 191 -19.87 -7.94 -10.20
N LYS A 192 -19.59 -7.84 -11.50
CA LYS A 192 -18.31 -8.30 -12.07
C LYS A 192 -17.34 -7.14 -12.09
N GLY A 193 -16.96 -6.66 -10.90
CA GLY A 193 -15.80 -5.80 -10.75
C GLY A 193 -14.55 -6.63 -11.04
N LYS A 194 -13.79 -6.27 -12.08
CA LYS A 194 -12.37 -6.64 -12.10
C LYS A 194 -11.69 -5.81 -11.02
N VAL A 195 -11.66 -6.36 -9.81
CA VAL A 195 -10.68 -5.95 -8.81
C VAL A 195 -9.33 -6.43 -9.36
N LEU A 196 -8.42 -5.49 -9.64
CA LEU A 196 -7.01 -5.83 -9.81
C LEU A 196 -6.46 -6.21 -8.42
N ALA A 197 -6.80 -7.41 -7.96
CA ALA A 197 -6.11 -8.10 -6.87
C ALA A 197 -5.37 -9.26 -7.52
N GLY A 198 -4.04 -9.16 -7.58
CA GLY A 198 -3.21 -10.28 -7.98
C GLY A 198 -3.43 -11.43 -7.00
N SER A 199 -3.99 -12.53 -7.50
CA SER A 199 -4.00 -13.80 -6.79
C SER A 199 -3.25 -14.83 -7.62
N THR A 200 -2.22 -15.41 -7.04
CA THR A 200 -1.86 -16.80 -7.32
C THR A 200 -1.79 -17.52 -5.98
N ARG A 201 -2.90 -18.19 -5.65
CA ARG A 201 -3.00 -19.18 -4.59
C ARG A 201 -2.79 -20.56 -5.23
N ARG A 202 -2.07 -21.45 -4.54
CA ARG A 202 -2.24 -22.93 -4.40
C ARG A 202 -0.86 -23.51 -4.01
N ARG A 203 -0.71 -24.45 -3.09
CA ARG A 203 -1.62 -25.27 -2.26
C ARG A 203 -0.76 -26.00 -1.21
N GLY A 204 -1.32 -26.27 -0.01
CA GLY A 204 -1.10 -27.42 0.90
C GLY A 204 0.33 -27.88 1.22
N LEU A 205 0.69 -28.21 2.46
CA LEU A 205 0.10 -29.25 3.31
C LEU A 205 0.98 -29.39 4.58
N ILE A 206 0.35 -29.65 5.76
CA ILE A 206 0.88 -30.40 6.94
C ILE A 206 2.11 -29.75 7.64
N GLY A 207 2.23 -29.51 8.93
CA GLY A 207 1.64 -30.04 10.16
C GLY A 207 2.77 -29.99 11.23
N ASN A 208 2.39 -29.68 12.46
CA ASN A 208 3.10 -29.88 13.74
C ASN A 208 4.26 -28.95 14.16
N CYS A 209 4.09 -28.51 15.42
CA CYS A 209 4.99 -27.88 16.39
C CYS A 209 5.42 -26.42 16.14
#